data_AF-A0A3B0UML7-F1
#
_entry.id   AF-A0A3B0UML7-F1
#
_cell.length_a   1.000
_cell.length_b   1.000
_cell.length_c   1.000
_cell.angle_alpha   90.00
_cell.angle_beta   90.00
_cell.angle_gamma   90.00
#
_symmetry.space_group_name_H-M   'P 1'
#
loop_
_entity.id
_entity.type
_entity.pdbx_description
1 polymer ?
#
loop_
_entity_poly.entity_id
_entity_poly.type
_entity_poly.pdbx_seq_one_letter_code
_entity_poly.pdbx_strand_id
1 'polypeptide(L)'
;MDKNIHILSLRYGYEHQTGFNYKDLKELLVNIHKIEFTFELEFAFRIWFSQAFFNPNVEDDVNHRKLNPSSGFNNLYRNNLLPFDNSTNNIEGTTSFITGDSIIQYLDYLELKEARSNSITAKKYASVSIVIACLAIVIPIISAFFFPPSVQIIKPHDTKFEIKSESSEGKLLIEYTKTIEEKVKISDTTILETSQDSLSLKIN
;
A
#
# COMPACT_ATOMS: atom_id res chain seq x y z
N MET A 1 -2.94 10.15 23.34
CA MET A 1 -2.96 11.36 22.50
C MET A 1 -1.54 11.86 22.40
N ASP A 2 -1.04 12.10 21.18
CA ASP A 2 0.38 12.45 20.98
C ASP A 2 0.68 13.77 21.69
N LYS A 3 1.67 13.76 22.59
CA LYS A 3 2.04 14.89 23.46
C LYS A 3 2.99 15.88 22.77
N ASN A 4 3.13 15.82 21.45
CA ASN A 4 4.07 16.68 20.73
C ASN A 4 3.50 18.11 20.68
N ILE A 5 4.23 19.04 21.29
CA ILE A 5 3.82 20.44 21.44
C ILE A 5 3.55 21.13 20.10
N HIS A 6 4.33 20.82 19.07
CA HIS A 6 4.20 21.41 17.75
C HIS A 6 2.92 20.92 17.07
N ILE A 7 2.66 19.62 17.11
CA ILE A 7 1.44 19.02 16.53
C ILE A 7 0.19 19.54 17.24
N LEU A 8 0.23 19.68 18.57
CA LEU A 8 -0.88 20.25 19.34
C LEU A 8 -1.14 21.71 18.97
N SER A 9 -0.08 22.47 18.75
CA SER A 9 -0.18 23.88 18.34
C SER A 9 -0.73 24.02 16.92
N LEU A 10 -0.26 23.19 15.99
CA LEU A 10 -0.79 23.14 14.63
C LEU A 10 -2.27 22.74 14.61
N ARG A 11 -2.65 21.74 15.40
CA ARG A 11 -4.05 21.35 15.58
C ARG A 11 -4.88 22.53 16.08
N TYR A 12 -4.42 23.20 17.12
CA TYR A 12 -5.15 24.31 17.71
C TYR A 12 -5.35 25.44 16.70
N GLY A 13 -4.30 25.80 15.96
CA GLY A 13 -4.39 26.81 14.91
C GLY A 13 -5.26 26.41 13.71
N TYR A 14 -5.28 25.12 13.36
CA TYR A 14 -6.18 24.61 12.33
C TYR A 14 -7.65 24.70 12.76
N GLU A 15 -7.95 24.44 14.03
CA GLU A 15 -9.30 24.54 14.61
C GLU A 15 -9.74 26.01 14.80
N HIS A 16 -8.81 26.96 14.96
CA HIS A 16 -9.08 28.39 15.23
C HIS A 16 -8.67 29.29 14.07
N GLN A 17 -9.43 29.25 12.97
CA GLN A 17 -9.15 30.06 11.76
C GLN A 17 -9.22 31.57 11.99
N THR A 18 -9.92 32.02 13.05
CA THR A 18 -9.96 33.44 13.46
C THR A 18 -8.65 33.93 14.08
N GLY A 19 -7.67 33.04 14.21
CA GLY A 19 -6.40 33.31 14.88
C GLY A 19 -6.50 33.21 16.39
N PHE A 20 -5.34 33.18 17.04
CA PHE A 20 -5.22 33.08 18.49
C PHE A 20 -3.90 33.70 18.96
N ASN A 21 -3.80 33.96 20.26
CA ASN A 21 -2.61 34.53 20.87
C ASN A 21 -1.66 33.41 21.36
N TYR A 22 -0.35 33.62 21.24
CA TYR A 22 0.66 32.73 21.81
C TYR A 22 0.45 32.46 23.30
N LYS A 23 0.04 33.47 24.08
CA LYS A 23 -0.21 33.32 25.51
C LYS A 23 -1.33 32.31 25.78
N ASP A 24 -2.42 32.41 25.03
CA ASP A 24 -3.58 31.52 25.16
C ASP A 24 -3.20 30.09 24.78
N LEU A 25 -2.41 29.93 23.70
CA LEU A 25 -1.88 28.63 23.30
C LEU A 25 -0.95 28.05 24.38
N LYS A 26 -0.03 28.84 24.93
CA LYS A 26 0.86 28.41 26.00
C LYS A 26 0.06 27.96 27.22
N GLU A 27 -0.93 28.75 27.63
CA GLU A 27 -1.81 28.42 28.74
C GLU A 27 -2.57 27.11 28.50
N LEU A 28 -3.09 26.91 27.29
CA LEU A 28 -3.73 25.66 26.88
C LEU A 28 -2.78 24.46 26.97
N LEU A 29 -1.54 24.60 26.48
CA LEU A 29 -0.54 23.54 26.50
C LEU A 29 -0.11 23.16 27.93
N VAL A 30 0.02 24.15 28.82
CA VAL A 30 0.35 23.93 30.23
C VAL A 30 -0.85 23.33 30.98
N ASN A 31 -2.04 23.93 30.84
CA ASN A 31 -3.19 23.58 31.68
C ASN A 31 -3.88 22.29 31.24
N ILE A 32 -4.08 22.10 29.94
CA ILE A 32 -4.81 20.94 29.39
C ILE A 32 -3.84 19.78 29.16
N HIS A 33 -2.70 20.04 28.52
CA HIS A 33 -1.76 19.00 28.12
C HIS A 33 -0.66 18.71 29.15
N LYS A 34 -0.61 19.46 30.26
CA LYS A 34 0.35 19.29 31.36
C LYS A 34 1.80 19.31 30.87
N ILE A 35 2.09 20.20 29.93
CA ILE A 35 3.45 20.41 29.41
C ILE A 35 4.13 21.47 30.28
N GLU A 36 5.25 21.10 30.90
CA GLU A 36 6.09 22.04 31.64
C GLU A 36 7.00 22.79 30.67
N PHE A 37 6.94 24.12 30.71
CA PHE A 37 7.84 24.97 29.94
C PHE A 37 9.04 25.36 30.78
N THR A 38 10.21 24.81 30.46
CA THR A 38 11.48 25.42 30.88
C THR A 38 11.75 26.66 30.04
N PHE A 39 12.65 27.53 30.50
CA PHE A 39 13.03 28.73 29.75
C PHE A 39 13.53 28.40 28.34
N GLU A 40 14.35 27.36 28.21
CA GLU A 40 14.92 26.92 26.92
C GLU A 40 13.85 26.35 25.99
N LEU A 41 12.93 25.54 26.53
CA LEU A 41 11.82 24.99 25.76
C LEU A 41 10.91 26.12 25.26
N GLU A 42 10.61 27.08 26.13
CA GLU A 42 9.80 28.24 25.77
C GLU A 42 10.46 29.07 24.69
N PHE A 43 11.77 29.32 24.81
CA PHE A 43 12.52 30.07 23.81
C PHE A 43 12.51 29.37 22.44
N ALA A 44 12.83 28.08 22.40
CA ALA A 44 12.80 27.30 21.17
C ALA A 44 11.39 27.24 20.55
N PHE A 45 10.38 27.07 21.40
CA PHE A 45 8.99 27.02 20.97
C PHE A 45 8.50 28.36 20.41
N ARG A 46 8.90 29.50 20.99
CA ARG A 46 8.60 30.84 20.43
C ARG A 46 9.21 31.04 19.05
N ILE A 47 10.46 30.63 18.84
CA ILE A 47 11.11 30.71 17.52
C ILE A 47 10.34 29.89 16.51
N TRP A 48 10.03 28.63 16.84
CA TRP A 48 9.23 27.78 15.97
C TRP A 48 7.83 28.37 15.73
N PHE A 49 7.18 28.91 16.75
CA PHE A 49 5.87 29.52 16.64
C PHE A 49 5.85 30.69 15.66
N SER A 50 6.86 31.58 15.70
CA SER A 50 6.98 32.68 14.74
C SER A 50 7.23 32.23 13.29
N GLN A 51 7.66 30.99 13.08
CA GLN A 51 7.81 30.42 11.73
C GLN A 51 6.51 29.73 11.27
N ALA A 52 5.79 29.11 12.20
CA ALA A 52 4.57 28.36 11.90
C ALA A 52 3.32 29.26 11.80
N PHE A 53 3.31 30.38 12.53
CA PHE A 53 2.17 31.28 12.64
C PHE A 53 2.56 32.69 12.21
N PHE A 54 1.81 33.21 11.24
CA PHE A 54 1.92 34.59 10.75
C PHE A 54 1.30 35.55 11.76
N ASN A 55 1.98 36.66 12.03
CA ASN A 55 1.45 37.71 12.90
C ASN A 55 1.57 39.07 12.21
N PRO A 56 0.45 39.69 11.79
CA PRO A 56 0.50 40.93 11.01
C PRO A 56 1.12 42.09 11.79
N ASN A 57 0.88 42.17 13.11
CA ASN A 57 1.36 43.27 13.94
C ASN A 57 2.88 43.20 14.19
N VAL A 58 3.48 42.01 14.08
CA VAL A 58 4.92 41.81 14.27
C VAL A 58 5.65 41.85 12.92
N GLU A 59 5.02 41.34 11.86
CA GLU A 59 5.64 41.27 10.53
C GLU A 59 5.58 42.59 9.75
N ASP A 60 4.58 43.44 9.95
CA ASP A 60 4.54 44.78 9.32
C ASP A 60 5.69 45.66 9.84
N ASP A 61 6.02 45.58 11.13
CA ASP A 61 7.15 46.30 11.73
C ASP A 61 8.51 45.81 11.17
N VAL A 62 8.57 44.55 10.76
CA VAL A 62 9.72 43.92 10.09
C VAL A 62 9.84 44.36 8.63
N ASN A 63 8.73 44.48 7.90
CA ASN A 63 8.75 44.88 6.49
C ASN A 63 9.17 46.35 6.33
N HIS A 64 8.87 47.22 7.29
CA HIS A 64 9.45 48.57 7.35
C HIS A 64 10.97 48.56 7.55
N ARG A 65 11.54 47.55 8.24
CA ARG A 65 13.00 47.38 8.37
C ARG A 65 13.67 46.77 7.14
N LYS A 66 12.95 45.96 6.34
CA LYS A 66 13.46 45.32 5.10
C LYS A 66 13.71 46.28 3.94
N LEU A 67 13.16 47.51 3.97
CA LEU A 67 13.46 48.53 2.97
C LEU A 67 14.89 49.11 3.09
N ASN A 68 15.65 48.72 4.12
CA ASN A 68 17.11 48.90 4.18
C ASN A 68 17.83 47.59 3.84
N PRO A 69 18.33 47.40 2.61
CA PRO A 69 18.94 46.15 2.15
C PRO A 69 20.30 45.82 2.80
N SER A 70 20.75 46.59 3.79
CA SER A 70 21.98 46.34 4.55
C SER A 70 21.81 45.37 5.73
N SER A 71 20.58 45.07 6.16
CA SER A 71 20.32 44.17 7.29
C SER A 71 19.88 42.79 6.82
N GLY A 72 20.86 41.92 6.60
CA GLY A 72 20.67 40.55 6.14
C GLY A 72 19.72 39.75 7.03
N PHE A 73 18.48 39.57 6.57
CA PHE A 73 17.46 38.74 7.22
C PHE A 73 17.93 37.30 7.48
N ASN A 74 18.83 36.78 6.63
CA ASN A 74 19.42 35.45 6.78
C ASN A 74 20.66 35.40 7.70
N ASN A 75 21.28 36.54 8.03
CA ASN A 75 22.45 36.61 8.90
C ASN A 75 22.13 37.01 10.34
N LEU A 76 20.95 37.60 10.60
CA LEU A 76 20.57 38.08 11.93
C LEU A 76 20.36 36.95 12.93
N TYR A 77 19.86 35.78 12.52
CA TYR A 77 19.64 34.66 13.44
C TYR A 77 20.84 33.72 13.59
N ARG A 78 21.78 33.73 12.63
CA ARG A 78 22.89 32.77 12.61
C ARG A 78 24.18 33.32 13.23
N ASN A 79 24.43 34.63 13.13
CA ASN A 79 25.71 35.23 13.51
C ASN A 79 25.65 36.30 14.60
N ASN A 80 24.46 36.78 14.98
CA ASN A 80 24.32 37.66 16.13
C ASN A 80 23.27 37.07 17.08
N LEU A 81 23.73 36.62 18.24
CA LEU A 81 22.94 36.58 19.47
C LEU A 81 22.56 38.03 19.85
N LEU A 82 21.82 38.72 18.97
CA LEU A 82 21.12 39.93 19.37
C LEU A 82 20.22 39.49 20.53
N PRO A 83 20.23 40.23 21.66
CA PRO A 83 19.22 40.00 22.67
C PRO A 83 17.89 40.04 21.94
N PHE A 84 17.03 39.08 22.26
CA PHE A 84 15.65 38.98 21.81
C PHE A 84 14.95 40.29 22.25
N ASP A 85 15.19 41.35 21.48
CA ASP A 85 14.97 42.75 21.87
C ASP A 85 13.49 43.02 21.68
N ASN A 86 12.76 43.09 22.81
CA ASN A 86 11.44 43.67 23.12
C ASN A 86 10.27 43.59 22.11
N SER A 87 10.51 43.51 20.81
CA SER A 87 9.55 43.26 19.72
C SER A 87 8.88 41.89 19.84
N THR A 88 9.59 40.86 20.31
CA THR A 88 9.02 39.51 20.50
C THR A 88 8.12 39.37 21.73
N ASN A 89 8.19 40.32 22.67
CA ASN A 89 7.21 40.44 23.75
C ASN A 89 5.82 40.84 23.20
N ASN A 90 5.75 41.42 21.99
CA ASN A 90 4.47 41.78 21.38
C ASN A 90 3.68 40.56 20.86
N ILE A 91 4.31 39.39 20.71
CA ILE A 91 3.63 38.16 20.27
C ILE A 91 2.59 37.71 21.32
N GLU A 92 2.84 37.99 22.60
CA GLU A 92 1.95 37.60 23.71
C GLU A 92 0.65 38.41 23.80
N GLY A 93 0.50 39.46 23.01
CA GLY A 93 -0.68 40.33 23.01
C GLY A 93 -1.39 40.39 21.65
N THR A 94 -0.86 39.71 20.64
CA THR A 94 -1.29 39.88 19.25
C THR A 94 -1.76 38.57 18.64
N THR A 95 -2.85 38.66 17.88
CA THR A 95 -3.44 37.50 17.21
C THR A 95 -2.51 37.00 16.10
N SER A 96 -2.19 35.72 16.16
CA SER A 96 -1.40 35.01 15.16
C SER A 96 -2.29 34.02 14.41
N PHE A 97 -1.98 33.79 13.13
CA PHE A 97 -2.75 32.95 12.21
C PHE A 97 -1.87 31.83 11.68
N ILE A 98 -2.42 30.64 11.53
CA ILE A 98 -1.66 29.51 10.98
C ILE A 98 -1.27 29.80 9.52
N THR A 99 -0.02 29.55 9.16
CA THR A 99 0.47 29.71 7.79
C THR A 99 0.00 28.55 6.90
N GLY A 100 -0.10 28.79 5.60
CA GLY A 100 -0.47 27.75 4.62
C GLY A 100 0.45 26.54 4.68
N ASP A 101 1.76 26.76 4.77
CA ASP A 101 2.76 25.69 4.88
C ASP A 101 2.56 24.85 6.16
N SER A 102 2.20 25.49 7.27
CA SER A 102 1.93 24.81 8.54
C SER A 102 0.62 24.03 8.52
N ILE A 103 -0.39 24.48 7.78
CA ILE A 103 -1.60 23.70 7.51
C ILE A 103 -1.23 22.43 6.76
N ILE A 104 -0.43 22.54 5.69
CA ILE A 104 0.01 21.38 4.90
C ILE A 104 0.76 20.38 5.79
N GLN A 105 1.71 20.84 6.60
CA GLN A 105 2.43 19.98 7.55
C GLN A 105 1.49 19.25 8.53
N TYR A 106 0.43 19.92 8.98
CA TYR A 106 -0.55 19.31 9.87
C TYR A 106 -1.38 18.24 9.15
N LEU A 107 -1.80 18.51 7.91
CA LEU A 107 -2.52 17.55 7.07
C LEU A 107 -1.65 16.32 6.77
N ASP A 108 -0.39 16.52 6.38
CA ASP A 108 0.57 15.43 6.16
C ASP A 108 0.72 14.55 7.40
N TYR A 109 0.77 15.16 8.59
CA TYR A 109 0.79 14.41 9.85
C TYR A 109 -0.49 13.58 10.05
N LEU A 110 -1.67 14.11 9.73
CA LEU A 110 -2.94 13.38 9.82
C LEU A 110 -2.97 12.19 8.86
N GLU A 111 -2.56 12.40 7.61
CA GLU A 111 -2.47 11.34 6.60
C GLU A 111 -1.51 10.23 7.04
N LEU A 112 -0.32 10.60 7.54
CA LEU A 112 0.66 9.62 8.01
C LEU A 112 0.14 8.84 9.22
N LYS A 113 -0.60 9.50 10.11
CA LYS A 113 -1.22 8.86 11.28
C LYS A 113 -2.30 7.86 10.85
N GLU A 114 -3.13 8.23 9.88
CA GLU A 114 -4.13 7.34 9.30
C GLU A 114 -3.48 6.16 8.59
N ALA A 115 -2.46 6.40 7.77
CA ALA A 115 -1.69 5.37 7.08
C ALA A 115 -1.08 4.35 8.06
N ARG A 116 -0.56 4.80 9.22
CA ARG A 116 -0.08 3.91 10.28
C ARG A 116 -1.20 3.06 10.88
N SER A 117 -2.36 3.66 11.16
CA SER A 117 -3.53 2.93 11.65
C SER A 117 -3.99 1.86 10.66
N ASN A 118 -4.05 2.21 9.37
CA ASN A 118 -4.42 1.30 8.29
C ASN A 118 -3.39 0.18 8.16
N SER A 119 -2.10 0.47 8.28
CA SER A 119 -1.03 -0.53 8.27
C SER A 119 -1.14 -1.53 9.43
N ILE A 120 -1.41 -1.05 10.65
CA ILE A 120 -1.61 -1.93 11.82
C ILE A 120 -2.83 -2.84 11.60
N THR A 121 -3.90 -2.27 11.06
CA THR A 121 -5.13 -3.01 10.77
C THR A 121 -4.92 -4.06 9.67
N ALA A 122 -4.23 -3.71 8.59
CA ALA A 122 -3.85 -4.63 7.52
C ALA A 122 -2.97 -5.78 8.06
N LYS A 123 -2.02 -5.51 8.95
CA LYS A 123 -1.22 -6.55 9.61
C LYS A 123 -2.08 -7.53 10.40
N LYS A 124 -3.08 -7.04 11.14
CA LYS A 124 -4.02 -7.91 11.87
C LYS A 124 -4.79 -8.82 10.91
N TYR A 125 -5.34 -8.27 9.82
CA TYR A 125 -6.04 -9.06 8.81
C TYR A 125 -5.11 -10.08 8.13
N ALA A 126 -3.87 -9.71 7.84
CA ALA A 126 -2.88 -10.64 7.30
C ALA A 126 -2.62 -11.80 8.26
N SER A 127 -2.43 -11.53 9.56
CA SER A 127 -2.27 -12.59 10.56
C SER A 127 -3.48 -13.53 10.63
N VAL A 128 -4.70 -13.00 10.59
CA VAL A 128 -5.93 -13.83 10.55
C VAL A 128 -5.99 -14.69 9.28
N SER A 129 -5.64 -14.11 8.13
CA SER A 129 -5.61 -14.83 6.86
C SER A 129 -4.62 -15.99 6.88
N ILE A 130 -3.46 -15.83 7.51
CA ILE A 130 -2.46 -16.89 7.67
C ILE A 130 -3.05 -18.05 8.49
N VAL A 131 -3.73 -17.75 9.60
CA VAL A 131 -4.36 -18.79 10.44
C VAL A 131 -5.43 -19.55 9.66
N ILE A 132 -6.29 -18.86 8.92
CA ILE A 132 -7.33 -19.49 8.08
C ILE A 132 -6.69 -20.38 7.00
N ALA A 133 -5.62 -19.91 6.35
CA ALA A 133 -4.90 -20.69 5.35
C ALA A 133 -4.30 -21.97 5.96
N CYS A 134 -3.70 -21.89 7.15
CA CYS A 134 -3.20 -23.07 7.87
C CYS A 134 -4.32 -24.06 8.19
N LEU A 135 -5.47 -23.59 8.67
CA LEU A 135 -6.63 -24.45 8.96
C LEU A 135 -7.17 -25.11 7.68
N ALA A 136 -7.22 -24.39 6.57
CA ALA A 136 -7.65 -24.93 5.28
C ALA A 136 -6.77 -26.07 4.77
N ILE A 137 -5.49 -26.10 5.16
CA ILE A 137 -4.58 -27.21 4.84
C ILE A 137 -4.74 -28.36 5.82
N VAL A 138 -4.82 -28.07 7.12
CA VAL A 138 -4.80 -29.10 8.18
C VAL A 138 -6.13 -29.85 8.30
N ILE A 139 -7.27 -29.16 8.17
CA ILE A 139 -8.60 -29.76 8.34
C ILE A 139 -8.86 -30.89 7.34
N PRO A 140 -8.60 -30.74 6.03
CA PRO A 140 -8.79 -31.84 5.07
C PRO A 140 -7.91 -33.05 5.36
N ILE A 141 -6.66 -32.84 5.79
CA ILE A 141 -5.72 -33.93 6.12
C ILE A 141 -6.25 -34.74 7.30
N ILE A 142 -6.68 -34.07 8.37
CA ILE A 142 -7.25 -34.74 9.55
C ILE A 142 -8.58 -35.41 9.18
N SER A 143 -9.44 -34.72 8.42
CA SER A 143 -10.72 -35.26 8.00
C SER A 143 -10.57 -36.52 7.15
N ALA A 144 -9.60 -36.58 6.25
CA ALA A 144 -9.33 -37.78 5.44
C ALA A 144 -8.82 -38.97 6.29
N PHE A 145 -8.19 -38.71 7.43
CA PHE A 145 -7.72 -39.75 8.35
C PHE A 145 -8.88 -40.35 9.17
N PHE A 146 -9.83 -39.51 9.64
CA PHE A 146 -10.98 -39.97 10.45
C PHE A 146 -12.16 -40.44 9.61
N PHE A 147 -12.37 -39.83 8.44
CA PHE A 147 -13.42 -40.17 7.49
C PHE A 147 -12.74 -40.59 6.18
N PRO A 148 -12.20 -41.82 6.11
CA PRO A 148 -11.66 -42.32 4.86
C PRO A 148 -12.74 -42.24 3.79
N PRO A 149 -12.42 -41.76 2.58
CA PRO A 149 -13.40 -41.62 1.53
C PRO A 149 -14.06 -42.98 1.29
N SER A 150 -15.37 -43.07 1.55
CA SER A 150 -16.13 -44.23 1.10
C SER A 150 -16.14 -44.16 -0.42
N VAL A 151 -15.40 -45.07 -1.05
CA VAL A 151 -15.44 -45.25 -2.50
C VAL A 151 -16.86 -45.67 -2.83
N GLN A 152 -17.71 -44.71 -3.18
CA GLN A 152 -18.95 -45.01 -3.88
C GLN A 152 -18.53 -45.48 -5.26
N ILE A 153 -18.38 -46.80 -5.40
CA ILE A 153 -18.38 -47.43 -6.70
C ILE A 153 -19.72 -47.02 -7.31
N ILE A 154 -19.69 -46.05 -8.23
CA ILE A 154 -20.81 -45.78 -9.10
C ILE A 154 -21.01 -47.09 -9.85
N LYS A 155 -21.97 -47.91 -9.39
CA LYS A 155 -22.47 -49.00 -10.23
C LYS A 155 -22.91 -48.31 -11.51
N PRO A 156 -22.39 -48.70 -12.68
CA PRO A 156 -22.84 -48.12 -13.93
C PRO A 156 -24.36 -48.24 -13.93
N HIS A 157 -25.03 -47.11 -13.94
CA HIS A 157 -26.46 -47.09 -14.17
C HIS A 157 -26.63 -47.72 -15.54
N ASP A 158 -27.46 -48.76 -15.66
CA ASP A 158 -27.89 -49.32 -16.94
C ASP A 158 -28.73 -48.25 -17.66
N THR A 159 -28.05 -47.21 -18.11
CA THR A 159 -28.58 -46.22 -19.03
C THR A 159 -28.30 -46.83 -20.40
N LYS A 160 -29.37 -47.34 -21.03
CA LYS A 160 -29.37 -47.55 -22.47
C LYS A 160 -29.02 -46.21 -23.12
N PHE A 161 -27.77 -46.01 -23.47
CA PHE A 161 -27.36 -44.92 -24.34
C PHE A 161 -27.89 -45.24 -25.73
N GLU A 162 -29.01 -44.62 -26.09
CA GLU A 162 -29.38 -44.47 -27.48
C GLU A 162 -28.36 -43.51 -28.11
N ILE A 163 -27.30 -44.06 -28.70
CA ILE A 163 -26.31 -43.27 -29.43
C ILE A 163 -26.98 -42.82 -30.73
N LYS A 164 -27.55 -41.62 -30.73
CA LYS A 164 -27.81 -40.88 -31.96
C LYS A 164 -26.46 -40.35 -32.44
N SER A 165 -25.80 -41.12 -33.30
CA SER A 165 -24.52 -40.76 -33.89
C SER A 165 -24.71 -39.64 -34.90
N GLU A 166 -24.55 -38.40 -34.47
CA GLU A 166 -24.34 -37.26 -35.36
C GLU A 166 -23.12 -36.48 -34.89
N SER A 167 -21.94 -36.96 -35.31
CA SER A 167 -20.76 -36.13 -35.47
C SER A 167 -20.00 -36.64 -36.69
N SER A 168 -20.08 -35.87 -37.78
CA SER A 168 -19.46 -36.12 -39.09
C SER A 168 -17.93 -36.20 -39.05
N GLU A 169 -17.29 -35.98 -37.91
CA GLU A 169 -15.82 -36.00 -37.77
C GLU A 169 -15.27 -37.41 -37.53
N GLY A 170 -16.06 -38.33 -36.98
CA GLY A 170 -15.63 -39.72 -36.71
C GLY A 170 -15.54 -40.61 -37.95
N LYS A 171 -16.32 -40.33 -39.01
CA LYS A 171 -16.30 -41.14 -40.25
C LYS A 171 -15.04 -40.89 -41.08
N LEU A 172 -14.54 -39.65 -41.12
CA LEU A 172 -13.31 -39.32 -41.83
C LEU A 172 -12.10 -40.03 -41.21
N LEU A 173 -12.00 -40.09 -39.88
CA LEU A 173 -10.88 -40.76 -39.21
C LEU A 173 -10.89 -42.28 -39.44
N ILE A 174 -12.06 -42.92 -39.48
CA ILE A 174 -12.18 -44.37 -39.75
C ILE A 174 -11.88 -44.69 -41.23
N GLU A 175 -12.24 -43.81 -42.16
CA GLU A 175 -11.93 -43.99 -43.58
C GLU A 175 -10.43 -43.76 -43.88
N TYR A 176 -9.80 -42.80 -43.19
CA TYR A 176 -8.36 -42.58 -43.28
C TYR A 176 -7.54 -43.75 -42.70
N THR A 177 -7.94 -44.32 -41.56
CA THR A 177 -7.20 -45.47 -40.98
C THR A 177 -7.34 -46.71 -41.87
N LYS A 178 -8.51 -46.94 -42.46
CA LYS A 178 -8.73 -48.07 -43.37
C LYS A 178 -7.93 -47.95 -44.68
N THR A 179 -7.81 -46.73 -45.21
CA THR A 179 -7.00 -46.46 -46.42
C THR A 179 -5.49 -46.63 -46.15
N ILE A 180 -5.03 -46.34 -44.93
CA ILE A 180 -3.62 -46.55 -44.54
C ILE A 180 -3.32 -48.04 -44.36
N GLU A 181 -4.20 -48.81 -43.70
CA GLU A 181 -4.02 -50.26 -43.55
C GLU A 181 -4.00 -50.99 -44.89
N GLU A 182 -4.83 -50.58 -45.85
CA GLU A 182 -4.85 -51.17 -47.20
C GLU A 182 -3.56 -50.88 -47.97
N LYS A 183 -3.01 -49.65 -47.89
CA LYS A 183 -1.74 -49.29 -48.53
C LYS A 183 -0.51 -49.97 -47.90
N VAL A 184 -0.52 -50.20 -46.59
CA VAL A 184 0.54 -50.95 -45.90
C VAL A 184 0.52 -52.42 -46.31
N LYS A 185 -0.66 -53.03 -46.44
CA LYS A 185 -0.79 -54.44 -46.86
C LYS A 185 -0.36 -54.67 -48.31
N ILE A 186 -0.63 -53.72 -49.21
CA ILE A 186 -0.16 -53.79 -50.61
C ILE A 186 1.37 -53.66 -50.69
N SER A 187 1.98 -52.82 -49.84
CA SER A 187 3.44 -52.62 -49.81
C SER A 187 4.19 -53.86 -49.32
N ASP A 188 3.68 -54.55 -48.29
CA ASP A 188 4.28 -55.79 -47.78
C ASP A 188 4.15 -56.98 -48.75
N THR A 189 3.07 -57.02 -49.54
CA THR A 189 2.87 -58.08 -50.56
C THR A 189 3.82 -57.87 -51.76
N THR A 190 4.10 -56.62 -52.12
CA THR A 190 5.02 -56.28 -53.24
C THR A 190 6.49 -56.59 -52.91
N ILE A 191 6.88 -56.51 -51.64
CA ILE A 191 8.24 -56.84 -51.17
C ILE A 191 8.46 -58.36 -51.09
N LEU A 192 7.40 -59.15 -50.86
CA LEU A 192 7.48 -60.62 -50.85
C LEU A 192 7.55 -61.22 -52.26
N GLU A 193 6.87 -60.64 -53.25
CA GLU A 193 6.96 -61.11 -54.65
C GLU A 193 8.30 -60.75 -55.32
N THR A 194 8.87 -59.57 -55.03
CA THR A 194 10.20 -59.19 -55.57
C THR A 194 11.36 -59.98 -54.95
N SER A 195 11.18 -60.58 -53.77
CA SER A 195 12.18 -61.42 -53.12
C SER A 195 12.19 -62.86 -53.66
N GLN A 196 11.03 -63.41 -54.08
CA GLN A 196 10.95 -64.76 -54.65
C GLN A 196 11.45 -64.86 -56.10
N ASP A 197 11.29 -63.82 -56.93
CA ASP A 197 11.83 -63.80 -58.31
C ASP A 197 13.35 -63.60 -58.37
N SER A 198 13.99 -63.15 -57.28
CA SER A 198 15.45 -62.97 -57.21
C SER A 198 16.22 -64.22 -56.75
N LEU A 199 15.52 -65.24 -56.23
CA LEU A 199 16.10 -66.49 -55.73
C LEU A 199 15.99 -67.67 -56.71
N SER A 200 15.20 -67.56 -57.78
CA SER A 200 15.03 -68.58 -58.82
C SER A 200 15.98 -68.42 -60.02
N LEU A 201 16.84 -67.39 -60.04
CA LEU A 201 17.78 -67.10 -61.14
C LEU A 201 19.27 -67.34 -60.81
N LYS A 202 19.55 -68.17 -59.79
CA LYS A 202 20.92 -68.51 -59.38
C LYS A 202 21.12 -69.96 -58.94
N ILE A 203 20.57 -70.92 -59.67
CA ILE A 203 21.01 -72.33 -59.62
C ILE A 203 20.91 -72.89 -61.06
N ASN A 204 22.09 -73.13 -61.67
CA ASN A 204 22.39 -73.95 -62.87
C ASN A 204 21.30 -74.16 -63.93
#